data_AF-A0A2E8HK96-F1
#
_entry.id   AF-A0A2E8HK96-F1
#
_cell.length_a   1.000
_cell.length_b   1.000
_cell.length_c   1.000
_cell.angle_alpha   90.00
_cell.angle_beta   90.00
_cell.angle_gamma   90.00
#
_symmetry.space_group_name_H-M   'P 1'
#
loop_
_entity.id
_entity.type
_entity.pdbx_description
1 polymer ?
#
loop_
_entity_poly.entity_id
_entity_poly.type
_entity_poly.pdbx_seq_one_letter_code
_entity_poly.pdbx_strand_id
1 'polypeptide(L)'
;MQRNNYREESGERLTRSRFLVLFTLGCIFFIILPVLKSQADEEGTTGWDLAPVAADVDFRAIAALNTTSAVAVGENGIIFSTSNNGSSWSAESSGTTRDMLDIDYNGIIVACGDEGTVLASFELGTWTDISLPNATQLSGITIAEYLSPANSTIFVAGNNGEIWKGDATGNWSQLTTSVTNDLYDIDFLDSTNGIAVGVEGVILGTENGGNLWEPRIVPEGYTEVDFHAIEYVSPIRAFAAGSNGSFISSSGAGDTPVGYLWSGWQTGVSNTLNSVSASSIYKVWVAGDSGYIALSKKGGKDFVNQTYPGEISSDFHSVSMGTGFYGFVIGDDGVALHTDREGTDPATIPTARKFSGFRDYASYAYPELVEGLKNTLKIIYISILFGFTIGITLATFKTSQFNVNVPISLPNSEGAWRTFSFNPLKLFATFYTDIFRNTPLLVQFFFIHFGLVQIGIDLTFDGTFERAYGSAIVALGLNSGAYQTEIIRSGIQAIPTGQMEAGRSLGLTYLQTMRHVIMPQAIRIVIPPLGNETINLVLNSSLASAIGYGELTRHGKLLISITFETFWTWGLVLLFYFSITYTLTNILKYAERKLKIPGLGIGGET
;
A
#
# COMPACT_ATOMS: atom_id res chain seq x y z
N MET A 1 -61.04 37.07 -4.27
CA MET A 1 -59.66 37.22 -4.81
C MET A 1 -58.59 36.51 -3.98
N GLN A 2 -58.59 36.56 -2.64
CA GLN A 2 -57.58 35.86 -1.80
C GLN A 2 -57.55 34.31 -1.88
N ARG A 3 -58.67 33.66 -2.26
CA ARG A 3 -58.77 32.19 -2.36
C ARG A 3 -58.17 31.60 -3.65
N ASN A 4 -58.02 32.41 -4.70
CA ASN A 4 -57.40 31.99 -5.96
C ASN A 4 -55.87 32.11 -5.92
N ASN A 5 -55.32 33.18 -5.31
CA ASN A 5 -53.87 33.33 -5.15
C ASN A 5 -53.24 32.21 -4.29
N TYR A 6 -53.96 31.72 -3.28
CA TYR A 6 -53.49 30.59 -2.46
C TYR A 6 -53.44 29.25 -3.23
N ARG A 7 -54.33 29.06 -4.21
CA ARG A 7 -54.35 27.87 -5.06
C ARG A 7 -53.26 27.93 -6.12
N GLU A 8 -53.01 29.09 -6.73
CA GLU A 8 -51.91 29.29 -7.68
C GLU A 8 -50.52 29.16 -7.02
N GLU A 9 -50.28 29.79 -5.85
CA GLU A 9 -49.02 29.62 -5.12
C GLU A 9 -48.80 28.17 -4.64
N SER A 10 -49.87 27.46 -4.24
CA SER A 10 -49.77 26.05 -3.85
C SER A 10 -49.45 25.13 -5.03
N GLY A 11 -49.99 25.45 -6.21
CA GLY A 11 -49.74 24.74 -7.46
C GLY A 11 -48.31 24.94 -7.97
N GLU A 12 -47.82 26.19 -7.99
CA GLU A 12 -46.45 26.53 -8.39
C GLU A 12 -45.39 25.95 -7.44
N ARG A 13 -45.68 25.90 -6.13
CA ARG A 13 -44.78 25.29 -5.11
C ARG A 13 -44.70 23.77 -5.24
N LEU A 14 -45.80 23.10 -5.60
CA LEU A 14 -45.83 21.65 -5.87
C LEU A 14 -45.08 21.30 -7.17
N THR A 15 -45.16 22.13 -8.20
CA THR A 15 -44.38 21.95 -9.44
C THR A 15 -42.88 22.17 -9.22
N ARG A 16 -42.46 23.15 -8.40
CA ARG A 16 -41.04 23.35 -8.06
C ARG A 16 -40.47 22.17 -7.26
N SER A 17 -41.19 21.63 -6.29
CA SER A 17 -40.70 20.47 -5.51
C SER A 17 -40.64 19.18 -6.34
N ARG A 18 -41.60 18.98 -7.27
CA ARG A 18 -41.57 17.85 -8.20
C ARG A 18 -40.46 17.99 -9.24
N PHE A 19 -40.27 19.18 -9.81
CA PHE A 19 -39.16 19.50 -10.72
C PHE A 19 -37.80 19.29 -10.03
N LEU A 20 -37.70 19.58 -8.73
CA LEU A 20 -36.47 19.42 -7.94
C LEU A 20 -36.13 17.98 -7.56
N VAL A 21 -37.13 17.17 -7.20
CA VAL A 21 -36.94 15.72 -6.99
C VAL A 21 -36.65 15.03 -8.33
N LEU A 22 -37.26 15.49 -9.42
CA LEU A 22 -36.94 15.06 -10.78
C LEU A 22 -35.56 15.54 -11.25
N PHE A 23 -35.03 16.64 -10.72
CA PHE A 23 -33.69 17.13 -11.04
C PHE A 23 -32.60 16.35 -10.30
N THR A 24 -32.78 16.02 -9.02
CA THR A 24 -31.86 15.11 -8.30
C THR A 24 -31.94 13.67 -8.82
N LEU A 25 -33.14 13.17 -9.14
CA LEU A 25 -33.30 11.90 -9.87
C LEU A 25 -32.76 12.00 -11.30
N GLY A 26 -32.83 13.17 -11.94
CA GLY A 26 -32.32 13.44 -13.29
C GLY A 26 -30.80 13.46 -13.38
N CYS A 27 -30.11 13.98 -12.36
CA CYS A 27 -28.66 13.88 -12.21
C CYS A 27 -28.22 12.42 -12.01
N ILE A 28 -29.03 11.59 -11.35
CA ILE A 28 -28.81 10.14 -11.22
C ILE A 28 -29.13 9.44 -12.55
N PHE A 29 -30.17 9.87 -13.27
CA PHE A 29 -30.64 9.29 -14.53
C PHE A 29 -29.71 9.55 -15.73
N PHE A 30 -29.03 10.69 -15.77
CA PHE A 30 -28.04 10.99 -16.82
C PHE A 30 -26.75 10.17 -16.69
N ILE A 31 -26.54 9.50 -15.57
CA ILE A 31 -25.36 8.66 -15.31
C ILE A 31 -25.65 7.15 -15.54
N ILE A 32 -26.92 6.77 -15.76
CA ILE A 32 -27.37 5.35 -15.76
C ILE A 32 -27.62 4.75 -17.17
N LEU A 33 -27.43 5.48 -18.28
CA LEU A 33 -27.62 4.86 -19.60
C LEU A 33 -26.43 3.95 -19.98
N PRO A 34 -26.63 2.63 -20.16
CA PRO A 34 -25.62 1.78 -20.77
C PRO A 34 -25.69 1.95 -22.29
N VAL A 35 -24.56 2.23 -22.94
CA VAL A 35 -24.44 2.06 -24.40
C VAL A 35 -23.25 1.16 -24.71
N LEU A 36 -23.49 0.33 -25.72
CA LEU A 36 -22.73 -0.78 -26.27
C LEU A 36 -21.20 -0.64 -26.19
N LYS A 37 -20.60 -1.73 -25.70
CA LYS A 37 -19.17 -2.04 -25.77
C LYS A 37 -18.68 -1.85 -27.20
N SER A 38 -17.94 -0.78 -27.48
CA SER A 38 -17.07 -0.73 -28.66
C SER A 38 -15.73 -1.29 -28.25
N GLN A 39 -15.41 -2.45 -28.83
CA GLN A 39 -14.08 -3.03 -28.79
C GLN A 39 -13.16 -2.08 -29.56
N ALA A 40 -12.19 -1.50 -28.85
CA ALA A 40 -11.05 -0.84 -29.46
C ALA A 40 -9.85 -1.77 -29.19
N ASP A 41 -9.09 -2.03 -30.24
CA ASP A 41 -8.07 -3.06 -30.34
C ASP A 41 -7.03 -2.96 -29.22
N GLU A 42 -6.76 -4.09 -28.57
CA GLU A 42 -5.61 -4.28 -27.67
C GLU A 42 -4.35 -4.35 -28.53
N GLU A 43 -3.64 -3.23 -28.69
CA GLU A 43 -2.19 -3.31 -28.91
C GLU A 43 -1.59 -3.78 -27.58
N GLY A 44 -1.25 -5.07 -27.51
CA GLY A 44 -0.69 -5.70 -26.33
C GLY A 44 0.63 -5.03 -25.94
N THR A 45 0.62 -4.34 -24.81
CA THR A 45 1.83 -3.83 -24.16
C THR A 45 2.48 -5.00 -23.41
N THR A 46 3.78 -5.20 -23.59
CA THR A 46 4.57 -6.29 -23.00
C THR A 46 5.28 -5.82 -21.73
N GLY A 47 5.43 -6.69 -20.73
CA GLY A 47 6.07 -6.38 -19.44
C GLY A 47 7.55 -6.01 -19.55
N TRP A 48 8.17 -6.35 -20.67
CA TRP A 48 9.57 -6.10 -21.00
C TRP A 48 9.67 -5.26 -22.27
N ASP A 49 10.70 -4.42 -22.33
CA ASP A 49 11.07 -3.60 -23.48
C ASP A 49 12.42 -4.09 -24.05
N LEU A 50 12.56 -4.08 -25.37
CA LEU A 50 13.81 -4.46 -26.05
C LEU A 50 14.92 -3.45 -25.72
N ALA A 51 16.06 -3.96 -25.28
CA ALA A 51 17.27 -3.20 -24.98
C ALA A 51 18.53 -3.81 -25.67
N PRO A 52 18.44 -4.20 -26.96
CA PRO A 52 19.44 -5.06 -27.60
C PRO A 52 20.80 -4.39 -27.69
N VAL A 53 21.84 -5.20 -27.56
CA VAL A 53 23.21 -4.79 -27.84
C VAL A 53 23.43 -4.91 -29.34
N ALA A 54 23.99 -3.89 -29.98
CA ALA A 54 24.14 -3.83 -31.45
C ALA A 54 25.18 -4.82 -32.02
N ALA A 55 25.68 -5.76 -31.22
CA ALA A 55 26.74 -6.70 -31.56
C ALA A 55 26.26 -8.14 -31.32
N ASP A 56 26.73 -9.05 -32.18
CA ASP A 56 26.53 -10.50 -32.06
C ASP A 56 27.40 -11.01 -30.91
N VAL A 57 26.78 -11.13 -29.74
CA VAL A 57 27.46 -11.23 -28.45
C VAL A 57 26.69 -12.16 -27.53
N ASP A 58 27.37 -13.17 -26.99
CA ASP A 58 26.76 -14.12 -26.06
C ASP A 58 27.09 -13.74 -24.61
N PHE A 59 26.06 -13.26 -23.91
CA PHE A 59 26.17 -12.89 -22.50
C PHE A 59 25.83 -14.06 -21.58
N ARG A 60 26.52 -14.15 -20.45
CA ARG A 60 26.31 -15.20 -19.44
C ARG A 60 25.64 -14.67 -18.18
N ALA A 61 26.04 -13.50 -17.69
CA ALA A 61 25.48 -12.94 -16.47
C ALA A 61 25.33 -11.41 -16.49
N ILE A 62 24.34 -10.90 -15.77
CA ILE A 62 24.07 -9.47 -15.63
C ILE A 62 23.83 -9.09 -14.18
N ALA A 63 24.40 -7.96 -13.77
CA ALA A 63 24.12 -7.34 -12.47
C ALA A 63 23.44 -5.98 -12.68
N ALA A 64 22.21 -5.84 -12.18
CA ALA A 64 21.53 -4.56 -12.11
C ALA A 64 22.08 -3.73 -10.94
N LEU A 65 22.73 -2.60 -11.24
CA LEU A 65 23.39 -1.77 -10.23
C LEU A 65 22.44 -0.79 -9.56
N ASN A 66 21.46 -0.31 -10.33
CA ASN A 66 20.42 0.61 -9.87
C ASN A 66 19.24 0.58 -10.85
N THR A 67 18.33 1.55 -10.77
CA THR A 67 17.13 1.61 -11.61
C THR A 67 17.41 1.82 -13.10
N THR A 68 18.62 2.27 -13.48
CA THR A 68 18.96 2.60 -14.87
C THR A 68 20.27 2.01 -15.37
N SER A 69 21.14 1.55 -14.48
CA SER A 69 22.46 1.00 -14.80
C SER A 69 22.53 -0.49 -14.56
N ALA A 70 23.22 -1.19 -15.46
CA ALA A 70 23.55 -2.60 -15.34
C ALA A 70 24.88 -2.89 -16.03
N VAL A 71 25.50 -4.00 -15.64
CA VAL A 71 26.72 -4.53 -16.26
C VAL A 71 26.49 -5.98 -16.62
N ALA A 72 26.75 -6.32 -17.88
CA ALA A 72 26.66 -7.67 -18.42
C ALA A 72 28.06 -8.18 -18.79
N VAL A 73 28.29 -9.46 -18.54
CA VAL A 73 29.53 -10.17 -18.86
C VAL A 73 29.21 -11.41 -19.68
N GLY A 74 30.19 -11.94 -20.42
CA GLY A 74 29.96 -13.12 -21.24
C GLY A 74 31.21 -13.71 -21.86
N GLU A 75 31.04 -14.34 -23.02
CA GLU A 75 32.11 -15.05 -23.71
C GLU A 75 33.26 -14.15 -24.16
N ASN A 76 34.46 -14.72 -24.30
CA ASN A 76 35.65 -14.05 -24.79
C ASN A 76 36.05 -12.81 -23.95
N GLY A 77 35.69 -12.79 -22.67
CA GLY A 77 36.03 -11.73 -21.73
C GLY A 77 35.31 -10.41 -21.99
N ILE A 78 34.17 -10.44 -22.68
CA ILE A 78 33.39 -9.23 -22.94
C ILE A 78 32.75 -8.68 -21.67
N ILE A 79 32.68 -7.35 -21.59
CA ILE A 79 31.97 -6.62 -20.55
C ILE A 79 31.26 -5.46 -21.21
N PHE A 80 29.96 -5.31 -20.95
CA PHE A 80 29.17 -4.20 -21.42
C PHE A 80 28.43 -3.55 -20.25
N SER A 81 28.41 -2.22 -20.23
CA SER A 81 27.64 -1.47 -19.24
C SER A 81 26.63 -0.53 -19.88
N THR A 82 25.54 -0.31 -19.15
CA THR A 82 24.53 0.69 -19.49
C THR A 82 24.31 1.63 -18.31
N SER A 83 23.87 2.85 -18.60
CA SER A 83 23.44 3.85 -17.62
C SER A 83 22.09 4.49 -17.97
N ASN A 84 21.40 3.95 -18.98
CA ASN A 84 20.18 4.52 -19.54
C ASN A 84 19.15 3.43 -19.90
N ASN A 85 18.91 2.49 -18.99
CA ASN A 85 17.91 1.43 -19.13
C ASN A 85 18.18 0.49 -20.31
N GLY A 86 19.43 0.34 -20.72
CA GLY A 86 19.79 -0.46 -21.89
C GLY A 86 19.42 0.20 -23.24
N SER A 87 19.07 1.50 -23.24
CA SER A 87 18.88 2.25 -24.50
C SER A 87 20.19 2.35 -25.30
N SER A 88 21.32 2.29 -24.60
CA SER A 88 22.64 2.11 -25.21
C SER A 88 23.56 1.35 -24.26
N TRP A 89 24.47 0.58 -24.84
CA TRP A 89 25.49 -0.18 -24.13
C TRP A 89 26.89 0.26 -24.55
N SER A 90 27.82 0.27 -23.60
CA SER A 90 29.23 0.63 -23.81
C SER A 90 30.11 -0.57 -23.49
N ALA A 91 30.96 -0.97 -24.43
CA ALA A 91 31.93 -2.04 -24.20
C ALA A 91 33.07 -1.55 -23.28
N GLU A 92 33.46 -2.38 -22.32
CA GLU A 92 34.55 -2.15 -21.38
C GLU A 92 35.71 -3.12 -21.63
N SER A 93 36.94 -2.71 -21.34
CA SER A 93 38.11 -3.57 -21.47
C SER A 93 38.30 -4.39 -20.20
N SER A 94 38.00 -5.69 -20.26
CA SER A 94 38.23 -6.64 -19.16
C SER A 94 39.71 -6.95 -18.91
N GLY A 95 40.54 -6.88 -19.96
CA GLY A 95 41.95 -7.28 -19.90
C GLY A 95 42.19 -8.79 -20.06
N THR A 96 41.15 -9.59 -20.29
CA THR A 96 41.20 -11.05 -20.49
C THR A 96 40.40 -11.44 -21.73
N THR A 97 40.63 -12.65 -22.25
CA THR A 97 39.82 -13.27 -23.31
C THR A 97 39.11 -14.54 -22.82
N ARG A 98 39.13 -14.78 -21.51
CA ARG A 98 38.47 -15.93 -20.87
C ARG A 98 37.00 -15.64 -20.66
N ASP A 99 36.17 -16.68 -20.71
CA ASP A 99 34.73 -16.52 -20.54
C ASP A 99 34.41 -16.12 -19.10
N MET A 100 33.51 -15.15 -18.97
CA MET A 100 32.99 -14.68 -17.70
C MET A 100 31.60 -15.28 -17.53
N LEU A 101 31.41 -16.07 -16.48
CA LEU A 101 30.23 -16.91 -16.30
C LEU A 101 29.22 -16.29 -15.35
N ASP A 102 29.68 -15.56 -14.33
CA ASP A 102 28.81 -14.95 -13.34
C ASP A 102 29.31 -13.58 -12.86
N ILE A 103 28.39 -12.73 -12.37
CA ILE A 103 28.64 -11.38 -11.89
C ILE A 103 27.68 -11.01 -10.76
N ASP A 104 28.23 -10.42 -9.70
CA ASP A 104 27.43 -9.90 -8.58
C ASP A 104 27.77 -8.44 -8.29
N TYR A 105 26.80 -7.73 -7.68
CA TYR A 105 26.92 -6.36 -7.24
C TYR A 105 26.43 -6.15 -5.80
N ASN A 106 27.36 -5.80 -4.93
CA ASN A 106 27.06 -5.31 -3.58
C ASN A 106 28.09 -4.23 -3.18
N GLY A 107 27.83 -2.99 -3.59
CA GLY A 107 28.73 -1.84 -3.39
C GLY A 107 29.97 -1.84 -4.30
N ILE A 108 30.46 -3.01 -4.69
CA ILE A 108 31.44 -3.26 -5.76
C ILE A 108 30.86 -4.27 -6.75
N ILE A 109 31.46 -4.33 -7.93
CA ILE A 109 31.11 -5.30 -8.96
C ILE A 109 32.23 -6.34 -9.01
N VAL A 110 31.87 -7.62 -8.95
CA VAL A 110 32.84 -8.70 -9.09
C VAL A 110 32.28 -9.74 -10.06
N ALA A 111 33.10 -10.14 -11.02
CA ALA A 111 32.75 -11.14 -12.02
C ALA A 111 33.75 -12.29 -11.98
N CYS A 112 33.28 -13.52 -12.19
CA CYS A 112 34.11 -14.71 -12.23
C CYS A 112 33.90 -15.51 -13.52
N GLY A 113 34.79 -16.47 -13.78
CA GLY A 113 34.64 -17.37 -14.91
C GLY A 113 35.78 -18.38 -15.04
N ASP A 114 36.19 -18.64 -16.27
CA ASP A 114 37.10 -19.72 -16.62
C ASP A 114 38.51 -19.56 -16.06
N GLU A 115 39.19 -20.69 -15.82
CA GLU A 115 40.57 -20.78 -15.35
C GLU A 115 40.86 -19.88 -14.11
N GLY A 116 39.90 -19.85 -13.19
CA GLY A 116 39.97 -19.11 -11.93
C GLY A 116 39.90 -17.59 -12.09
N THR A 117 39.45 -17.10 -13.24
CA THR A 117 39.40 -15.66 -13.52
C THR A 117 38.42 -14.97 -12.59
N VAL A 118 38.89 -13.94 -11.88
CA VAL A 118 38.04 -13.07 -11.07
C VAL A 118 38.48 -11.62 -11.26
N LEU A 119 37.54 -10.78 -11.67
CA LEU A 119 37.76 -9.35 -11.92
C LEU A 119 36.87 -8.53 -10.99
N ALA A 120 37.44 -7.51 -10.35
CA ALA A 120 36.72 -6.58 -9.51
C ALA A 120 36.74 -5.16 -10.07
N SER A 121 35.61 -4.46 -9.99
CA SER A 121 35.46 -3.07 -10.39
C SER A 121 34.90 -2.22 -9.25
N PHE A 122 35.62 -1.15 -8.93
CA PHE A 122 35.22 -0.15 -7.93
C PHE A 122 34.52 1.07 -8.56
N GLU A 123 34.77 1.28 -9.85
CA GLU A 123 34.20 2.34 -10.67
C GLU A 123 34.00 1.76 -12.08
N LEU A 124 32.80 1.96 -12.65
CA LEU A 124 32.45 1.48 -14.00
C LEU A 124 33.54 1.82 -15.02
N GLY A 125 33.91 0.84 -15.85
CA GLY A 125 34.96 0.98 -16.86
C GLY A 125 36.38 0.65 -16.38
N THR A 126 36.61 0.44 -15.08
CA THR A 126 37.93 0.06 -14.55
C THR A 126 37.86 -1.28 -13.84
N TRP A 127 38.58 -2.27 -14.37
CA TRP A 127 38.63 -3.64 -13.85
C TRP A 127 40.02 -3.97 -13.29
N THR A 128 40.05 -4.58 -12.12
CA THR A 128 41.25 -5.06 -11.44
C THR A 128 41.22 -6.58 -11.40
N ASP A 129 42.30 -7.21 -11.86
CA ASP A 129 42.46 -8.66 -11.80
C ASP A 129 42.78 -9.11 -10.37
N ILE A 130 41.92 -9.95 -9.80
CA ILE A 130 42.05 -10.59 -8.49
C ILE A 130 41.92 -12.12 -8.60
N SER A 131 42.27 -12.68 -9.76
CA SER A 131 42.06 -14.09 -10.12
C SER A 131 42.76 -15.10 -9.21
N LEU A 132 42.21 -16.31 -9.14
CA LEU A 132 42.74 -17.44 -8.38
C LEU A 132 43.63 -18.33 -9.28
N PRO A 133 44.94 -18.43 -9.04
CA PRO A 133 45.86 -19.12 -9.95
C PRO A 133 45.71 -20.66 -10.00
N ASN A 134 44.98 -21.26 -9.04
CA ASN A 134 44.82 -22.72 -8.94
C ASN A 134 43.36 -23.18 -9.02
N ALA A 135 42.41 -22.27 -9.24
CA ALA A 135 41.02 -22.63 -9.42
C ALA A 135 40.76 -23.13 -10.84
N THR A 136 39.72 -23.93 -11.01
CA THR A 136 39.32 -24.46 -12.32
C THR A 136 38.36 -23.48 -13.01
N GLN A 137 37.12 -23.86 -13.25
CA GLN A 137 36.09 -22.96 -13.76
C GLN A 137 35.21 -22.53 -12.59
N LEU A 138 35.01 -21.22 -12.44
CA LEU A 138 34.14 -20.64 -11.42
C LEU A 138 32.80 -20.31 -12.08
N SER A 139 31.74 -20.95 -11.61
CA SER A 139 30.41 -20.87 -12.21
C SER A 139 29.48 -19.89 -11.48
N GLY A 140 29.73 -19.63 -10.19
CA GLY A 140 28.94 -18.70 -9.38
C GLY A 140 29.79 -17.82 -8.48
N ILE A 141 29.31 -16.60 -8.21
CA ILE A 141 29.95 -15.62 -7.33
C ILE A 141 28.92 -14.84 -6.51
N THR A 142 29.28 -14.51 -5.27
CA THR A 142 28.47 -13.65 -4.41
C THR A 142 29.34 -12.79 -3.50
N ILE A 143 28.91 -11.55 -3.30
CA ILE A 143 29.53 -10.55 -2.45
C ILE A 143 28.71 -10.45 -1.16
N ALA A 144 29.04 -11.31 -0.21
CA ALA A 144 28.33 -11.43 1.06
C ALA A 144 28.40 -10.16 1.93
N GLU A 145 29.51 -9.41 1.86
CA GLU A 145 29.67 -8.15 2.59
C GLU A 145 30.69 -7.24 1.91
N TYR A 146 30.41 -5.93 1.86
CA TYR A 146 31.37 -4.92 1.39
C TYR A 146 31.38 -3.69 2.31
N LEU A 147 32.54 -3.43 2.93
CA LEU A 147 32.81 -2.19 3.69
C LEU A 147 33.98 -1.40 3.08
N SER A 148 35.01 -2.10 2.64
CA SER A 148 36.15 -1.57 1.89
C SER A 148 36.82 -2.71 1.12
N PRO A 149 37.76 -2.44 0.19
CA PRO A 149 38.38 -3.52 -0.59
C PRO A 149 38.98 -4.64 0.27
N ALA A 150 39.70 -4.28 1.35
CA ALA A 150 40.30 -5.24 2.29
C ALA A 150 39.33 -5.78 3.36
N ASN A 151 38.14 -5.19 3.50
CA ASN A 151 37.09 -5.65 4.41
C ASN A 151 35.85 -6.00 3.58
N SER A 152 36.05 -6.83 2.57
CA SER A 152 35.00 -7.41 1.76
C SER A 152 35.05 -8.92 1.91
N THR A 153 33.89 -9.55 1.82
CA THR A 153 33.77 -11.01 1.85
C THR A 153 33.12 -11.46 0.56
N ILE A 154 33.90 -12.14 -0.28
CA ILE A 154 33.48 -12.67 -1.57
C ILE A 154 33.59 -14.19 -1.51
N PHE A 155 32.58 -14.88 -2.03
CA PHE A 155 32.62 -16.32 -2.24
C PHE A 155 32.47 -16.64 -3.71
N VAL A 156 33.22 -17.64 -4.17
CA VAL A 156 33.10 -18.20 -5.52
C VAL A 156 32.99 -19.72 -5.43
N ALA A 157 32.19 -20.31 -6.31
CA ALA A 157 32.02 -21.75 -6.43
C ALA A 157 32.21 -22.19 -7.87
N GLY A 158 32.58 -23.45 -8.06
CA GLY A 158 32.88 -23.96 -9.38
C GLY A 158 33.00 -25.47 -9.47
N ASN A 159 33.74 -25.91 -10.49
CA ASN A 159 33.87 -27.33 -10.80
C ASN A 159 34.59 -28.11 -9.69
N ASN A 160 34.33 -29.42 -9.65
CA ASN A 160 34.86 -30.34 -8.64
C ASN A 160 34.48 -29.99 -7.20
N GLY A 161 33.38 -29.26 -6.99
CA GLY A 161 32.88 -28.88 -5.67
C GLY A 161 33.75 -27.83 -4.97
N GLU A 162 34.58 -27.10 -5.71
CA GLU A 162 35.44 -26.09 -5.11
C GLU A 162 34.64 -24.85 -4.67
N ILE A 163 34.93 -24.38 -3.45
CA ILE A 163 34.42 -23.11 -2.94
C ILE A 163 35.61 -22.34 -2.37
N TRP A 164 35.71 -21.06 -2.72
CA TRP A 164 36.74 -20.17 -2.21
C TRP A 164 36.12 -18.97 -1.51
N LYS A 165 36.82 -18.49 -0.49
CA LYS A 165 36.50 -17.27 0.24
C LYS A 165 37.65 -16.29 0.12
N GLY A 166 37.36 -15.05 -0.24
CA GLY A 166 38.37 -14.02 -0.34
C GLY A 166 37.83 -12.60 -0.19
N ASP A 167 38.67 -11.65 -0.60
CA ASP A 167 38.39 -10.22 -0.57
C ASP A 167 38.69 -9.56 -1.93
N ALA A 168 38.22 -8.33 -2.12
CA ALA A 168 38.43 -7.54 -3.33
C ALA A 168 39.89 -7.07 -3.51
N THR A 169 40.83 -7.52 -2.69
CA THR A 169 42.27 -7.34 -2.90
C THR A 169 42.98 -8.59 -3.43
N GLY A 170 42.24 -9.70 -3.60
CA GLY A 170 42.75 -10.94 -4.14
C GLY A 170 43.34 -11.89 -3.09
N ASN A 171 43.05 -11.70 -1.80
CA ASN A 171 43.43 -12.69 -0.79
C ASN A 171 42.39 -13.79 -0.75
N TRP A 172 42.75 -14.97 -1.26
CA TRP A 172 41.84 -16.12 -1.36
C TRP A 172 42.25 -17.27 -0.45
N SER A 173 41.24 -17.98 0.04
CA SER A 173 41.38 -19.22 0.80
C SER A 173 40.37 -20.25 0.32
N GLN A 174 40.83 -21.46 0.00
CA GLN A 174 39.94 -22.54 -0.40
C GLN A 174 39.24 -23.11 0.83
N LEU A 175 37.93 -23.29 0.73
CA LEU A 175 37.11 -23.92 1.76
C LEU A 175 36.95 -25.40 1.44
N THR A 176 36.80 -26.23 2.48
CA THR A 176 36.60 -27.67 2.31
C THR A 176 35.11 -27.98 2.20
N THR A 177 34.73 -28.66 1.12
CA THR A 177 33.37 -29.19 0.91
C THR A 177 33.36 -30.71 1.06
N SER A 178 32.17 -31.28 1.24
CA SER A 178 31.97 -32.74 1.35
C SER A 178 31.60 -33.41 0.03
N VAL A 179 31.54 -32.63 -1.06
CA VAL A 179 31.13 -33.06 -2.39
C VAL A 179 32.22 -32.79 -3.41
N THR A 180 32.20 -33.54 -4.50
CA THR A 180 33.07 -33.31 -5.67
C THR A 180 32.27 -32.99 -6.93
N ASN A 181 30.94 -32.88 -6.82
CA ASN A 181 30.06 -32.47 -7.90
C ASN A 181 30.31 -31.01 -8.25
N ASP A 182 30.14 -30.65 -9.52
CA ASP A 182 30.25 -29.26 -9.96
C ASP A 182 29.15 -28.42 -9.32
N LEU A 183 29.53 -27.25 -8.80
CA LEU A 183 28.62 -26.26 -8.26
C LEU A 183 28.39 -25.21 -9.34
N TYR A 184 27.13 -24.94 -9.65
CA TYR A 184 26.75 -23.99 -10.69
C TYR A 184 26.50 -22.60 -10.15
N ASP A 185 26.05 -22.47 -8.90
CA ASP A 185 25.79 -21.17 -8.31
C ASP A 185 25.93 -21.18 -6.78
N ILE A 186 26.22 -20.00 -6.20
CA ILE A 186 26.44 -19.77 -4.78
C ILE A 186 25.92 -18.40 -4.39
N ASP A 187 25.09 -18.34 -3.34
CA ASP A 187 24.57 -17.08 -2.83
C ASP A 187 24.64 -17.00 -1.30
N PHE A 188 24.93 -15.81 -0.80
CA PHE A 188 25.08 -15.51 0.62
C PHE A 188 24.17 -14.36 1.03
N LEU A 189 23.35 -14.61 2.04
CA LEU A 189 22.48 -13.61 2.65
C LEU A 189 23.26 -12.57 3.47
N ASP A 190 24.34 -13.04 4.10
CA ASP A 190 25.27 -12.24 4.91
C ASP A 190 26.62 -12.96 4.96
N SER A 191 27.62 -12.42 5.67
CA SER A 191 28.97 -13.03 5.74
C SER A 191 29.04 -14.39 6.46
N THR A 192 27.92 -14.91 6.98
CA THR A 192 27.82 -16.18 7.70
C THR A 192 26.93 -17.22 7.04
N ASN A 193 25.82 -16.81 6.43
CA ASN A 193 24.77 -17.68 5.91
C ASN A 193 24.83 -17.76 4.39
N GLY A 194 25.11 -18.94 3.84
CA GLY A 194 25.23 -19.15 2.40
C GLY A 194 24.70 -20.50 1.93
N ILE A 195 24.35 -20.57 0.65
CA ILE A 195 23.85 -21.75 -0.04
C ILE A 195 24.56 -21.88 -1.37
N ALA A 196 24.98 -23.10 -1.73
CA ALA A 196 25.49 -23.41 -3.06
C ALA A 196 24.68 -24.55 -3.66
N VAL A 197 24.47 -24.51 -4.97
CA VAL A 197 23.70 -25.51 -5.73
C VAL A 197 24.53 -26.04 -6.90
N GLY A 198 24.20 -27.23 -7.38
CA GLY A 198 24.92 -27.83 -8.49
C GLY A 198 24.27 -29.07 -9.08
N VAL A 199 25.12 -29.91 -9.67
CA VAL A 199 24.76 -31.13 -10.41
C VAL A 199 24.07 -32.16 -9.52
N GLU A 200 23.15 -32.95 -10.08
CA GLU A 200 22.50 -34.09 -9.42
C GLU A 200 21.84 -33.72 -8.07
N GLY A 201 21.12 -32.60 -8.04
CA GLY A 201 20.38 -32.16 -6.87
C GLY A 201 21.27 -31.77 -5.68
N VAL A 202 22.54 -31.45 -5.90
CA VAL A 202 23.42 -30.99 -4.81
C VAL A 202 22.95 -29.62 -4.32
N ILE A 203 22.68 -29.54 -3.01
CA ILE A 203 22.48 -28.28 -2.29
C ILE A 203 23.35 -28.35 -1.04
N LEU A 204 24.27 -27.41 -0.89
CA LEU A 204 25.08 -27.23 0.30
C LEU A 204 24.63 -25.96 1.02
N GLY A 205 24.71 -25.95 2.34
CA GLY A 205 24.57 -24.69 3.08
C GLY A 205 25.54 -24.56 4.23
N THR A 206 25.76 -23.31 4.61
CA THR A 206 26.63 -22.89 5.70
C THR A 206 25.94 -21.80 6.52
N GLU A 207 26.22 -21.78 7.82
CA GLU A 207 25.78 -20.76 8.79
C GLU A 207 26.96 -20.17 9.57
N ASN A 208 28.19 -20.50 9.16
CA ASN A 208 29.42 -20.10 9.84
C ASN A 208 30.45 -19.50 8.89
N GLY A 209 29.99 -18.92 7.78
CA GLY A 209 30.81 -18.17 6.83
C GLY A 209 31.71 -19.06 5.99
N GLY A 210 31.22 -20.27 5.67
CA GLY A 210 31.89 -21.24 4.81
C GLY A 210 32.89 -22.16 5.51
N ASN A 211 33.03 -22.08 6.84
CA ASN A 211 33.94 -22.97 7.58
C ASN A 211 33.43 -24.42 7.62
N LEU A 212 32.11 -24.61 7.54
CA LEU A 212 31.46 -25.91 7.40
C LEU A 212 30.37 -25.81 6.34
N TRP A 213 30.38 -26.73 5.39
CA TRP A 213 29.36 -26.90 4.37
C TRP A 213 28.65 -28.24 4.55
N GLU A 214 27.35 -28.18 4.82
CA GLU A 214 26.53 -29.37 5.04
C GLU A 214 25.54 -29.58 3.89
N PRO A 215 25.40 -30.81 3.37
CA PRO A 215 24.43 -31.12 2.34
C PRO A 215 22.98 -31.00 2.85
N ARG A 216 22.08 -30.54 1.98
CA ARG A 216 20.65 -30.42 2.25
C ARG A 216 19.87 -31.53 1.56
N ILE A 217 18.77 -31.92 2.19
CA ILE A 217 17.85 -32.89 1.61
C ILE A 217 16.99 -32.18 0.57
N VAL A 218 17.05 -32.68 -0.65
CA VAL A 218 16.23 -32.22 -1.77
C VAL A 218 14.90 -33.00 -1.79
N PRO A 219 13.78 -32.39 -2.24
CA PRO A 219 12.50 -33.08 -2.31
C PRO A 219 12.53 -34.30 -3.24
N GLU A 220 11.67 -35.28 -2.97
CA GLU A 220 11.51 -36.45 -3.84
C GLU A 220 11.17 -36.00 -5.27
N GLY A 221 11.85 -36.58 -6.27
CA GLY A 221 11.72 -36.23 -7.68
C GLY A 221 12.67 -35.13 -8.17
N TYR A 222 13.48 -34.54 -7.29
CA TYR A 222 14.45 -33.49 -7.64
C TYR A 222 15.91 -33.89 -7.38
N THR A 223 16.18 -35.14 -7.01
CA THR A 223 17.53 -35.64 -6.69
C THR A 223 18.44 -35.82 -7.89
N GLU A 224 17.90 -35.81 -9.11
CA GLU A 224 18.66 -35.90 -10.37
C GLU A 224 18.56 -34.59 -11.16
N VAL A 225 18.05 -33.52 -10.55
CA VAL A 225 17.91 -32.22 -11.20
C VAL A 225 19.19 -31.42 -11.03
N ASP A 226 19.76 -30.99 -12.14
CA ASP A 226 20.84 -30.01 -12.14
C ASP A 226 20.26 -28.63 -11.83
N PHE A 227 20.66 -28.04 -10.71
CA PHE A 227 20.26 -26.69 -10.30
C PHE A 227 21.31 -25.69 -10.75
N HIS A 228 20.92 -24.77 -11.63
CA HIS A 228 21.83 -23.81 -12.27
C HIS A 228 21.88 -22.46 -11.57
N ALA A 229 20.86 -22.10 -10.78
CA ALA A 229 20.83 -20.81 -10.11
C ALA A 229 20.19 -20.89 -8.72
N ILE A 230 20.69 -20.09 -7.78
CA ILE A 230 20.24 -19.94 -6.40
C ILE A 230 20.11 -18.46 -6.03
N GLU A 231 19.04 -18.12 -5.32
CA GLU A 231 18.87 -16.79 -4.72
C GLU A 231 18.40 -16.94 -3.27
N TYR A 232 19.15 -16.35 -2.34
CA TYR A 232 18.99 -16.46 -0.90
C TYR A 232 18.48 -15.17 -0.26
N VAL A 233 17.17 -14.97 -0.38
CA VAL A 233 16.49 -13.70 -0.06
C VAL A 233 16.35 -13.40 1.45
N SER A 234 16.22 -14.42 2.29
CA SER A 234 15.99 -14.22 3.73
C SER A 234 16.35 -15.47 4.55
N PRO A 235 16.48 -15.37 5.89
CA PRO A 235 16.78 -16.52 6.77
C PRO A 235 15.72 -17.64 6.79
N ILE A 236 14.67 -17.54 5.98
CA ILE A 236 13.62 -18.56 5.84
C ILE A 236 13.27 -18.84 4.38
N ARG A 237 13.99 -18.24 3.42
CA ARG A 237 13.63 -18.29 2.01
C ARG A 237 14.86 -18.23 1.13
N ALA A 238 15.06 -19.32 0.41
CA ALA A 238 15.93 -19.41 -0.74
C ALA A 238 15.16 -20.07 -1.90
N PHE A 239 15.58 -19.79 -3.11
CA PHE A 239 14.98 -20.29 -4.35
C PHE A 239 16.06 -20.90 -5.21
N ALA A 240 15.83 -22.09 -5.75
CA ALA A 240 16.73 -22.67 -6.76
C ALA A 240 15.95 -23.04 -8.02
N ALA A 241 16.57 -22.78 -9.16
CA ALA A 241 16.04 -23.05 -10.48
C ALA A 241 16.99 -24.01 -11.21
N GLY A 242 16.42 -24.92 -12.01
CA GLY A 242 17.21 -25.97 -12.64
C GLY A 242 16.59 -26.55 -13.91
N SER A 243 17.16 -27.67 -14.34
CA SER A 243 16.77 -28.39 -15.55
C SER A 243 15.31 -28.86 -15.57
N ASN A 244 14.76 -29.05 -16.77
CA ASN A 244 13.38 -29.49 -17.01
C ASN A 244 12.30 -28.62 -16.34
N GLY A 245 12.51 -27.30 -16.27
CA GLY A 245 11.58 -26.36 -15.64
C GLY A 245 11.44 -26.52 -14.13
N SER A 246 12.37 -27.24 -13.50
CA SER A 246 12.35 -27.56 -12.08
C SER A 246 12.65 -26.32 -11.25
N PHE A 247 11.82 -26.09 -10.24
CA PHE A 247 12.00 -25.00 -9.30
C PHE A 247 11.77 -25.48 -7.87
N ILE A 248 12.63 -25.10 -6.93
CA ILE A 248 12.45 -25.43 -5.52
C ILE A 248 12.48 -24.16 -4.66
N SER A 249 11.68 -24.15 -3.61
CA SER A 249 11.64 -23.07 -2.62
C SER A 249 11.85 -23.61 -1.22
N SER A 250 12.73 -22.98 -0.45
CA SER A 250 12.97 -23.31 0.95
C SER A 250 11.79 -22.86 1.82
N SER A 251 11.45 -23.53 2.93
CA SER A 251 10.26 -23.24 3.75
C SER A 251 10.55 -22.76 5.18
N GLY A 252 11.81 -22.47 5.51
CA GLY A 252 12.18 -21.76 6.74
C GLY A 252 12.19 -22.54 8.06
N ALA A 253 11.71 -23.79 8.07
CA ALA A 253 11.70 -24.62 9.27
C ALA A 253 12.08 -26.05 8.89
N GLY A 254 13.19 -26.54 9.41
CA GLY A 254 13.59 -27.95 9.36
C GLY A 254 14.09 -28.40 10.73
N ASP A 255 14.13 -29.71 10.96
CA ASP A 255 14.55 -30.33 12.23
C ASP A 255 16.08 -30.29 12.45
N THR A 256 16.83 -29.84 11.45
CA THR A 256 18.29 -29.72 11.53
C THR A 256 18.67 -28.28 11.87
N PRO A 257 19.71 -28.06 12.72
CA PRO A 257 20.17 -26.72 13.11
C PRO A 257 20.47 -25.78 11.94
N VAL A 258 20.70 -26.35 10.75
CA VAL A 258 21.22 -25.64 9.59
C VAL A 258 20.27 -25.71 8.36
N GLY A 259 19.16 -26.45 8.40
CA GLY A 259 18.47 -26.88 7.16
C GLY A 259 17.07 -26.34 6.93
N TYR A 260 16.84 -25.75 5.75
CA TYR A 260 15.49 -25.53 5.24
C TYR A 260 14.86 -26.84 4.75
N LEU A 261 13.57 -27.04 5.04
CA LEU A 261 12.77 -27.96 4.23
C LEU A 261 12.56 -27.32 2.85
N TRP A 262 12.86 -28.06 1.79
CA TRP A 262 12.62 -27.63 0.42
C TRP A 262 11.28 -28.16 -0.07
N SER A 263 10.62 -27.39 -0.92
CA SER A 263 9.39 -27.80 -1.61
C SER A 263 9.58 -27.60 -3.10
N GLY A 264 9.26 -28.64 -3.88
CA GLY A 264 9.36 -28.62 -5.34
C GLY A 264 8.11 -28.07 -6.01
N TRP A 265 8.35 -27.29 -7.06
CA TRP A 265 7.37 -26.70 -7.95
C TRP A 265 7.82 -26.90 -9.41
N GLN A 266 6.89 -26.73 -10.33
CA GLN A 266 7.13 -26.84 -11.76
C GLN A 266 6.65 -25.55 -12.42
N THR A 267 7.47 -24.98 -13.30
CA THR A 267 7.12 -23.76 -14.04
C THR A 267 6.12 -24.01 -15.16
N GLY A 268 5.96 -25.27 -15.58
CA GLY A 268 5.06 -25.66 -16.68
C GLY A 268 5.75 -25.74 -18.04
N VAL A 269 7.06 -25.51 -18.10
CA VAL A 269 7.91 -25.72 -19.28
C VAL A 269 8.92 -26.83 -19.03
N SER A 270 9.50 -27.39 -20.10
CA SER A 270 10.55 -28.41 -20.03
C SER A 270 11.96 -27.85 -20.28
N ASN A 271 12.10 -26.53 -20.39
CA ASN A 271 13.36 -25.85 -20.68
C ASN A 271 14.22 -25.75 -19.42
N THR A 272 15.54 -25.59 -19.58
CA THR A 272 16.43 -25.29 -18.46
C THR A 272 16.14 -23.88 -17.96
N LEU A 273 16.08 -23.72 -16.64
CA LEU A 273 16.03 -22.41 -16.02
C LEU A 273 17.46 -22.02 -15.63
N ASN A 274 18.03 -21.05 -16.33
CA ASN A 274 19.43 -20.65 -16.21
C ASN A 274 19.65 -19.66 -15.08
N SER A 275 18.62 -18.88 -14.70
CA SER A 275 18.75 -17.85 -13.68
C SER A 275 17.46 -17.64 -12.89
N VAL A 276 17.64 -17.27 -11.62
CA VAL A 276 16.59 -16.85 -10.71
C VAL A 276 16.97 -15.50 -10.12
N SER A 277 15.99 -14.62 -9.96
CA SER A 277 16.17 -13.36 -9.22
C SER A 277 14.93 -13.06 -8.40
N ALA A 278 15.09 -12.55 -7.18
CA ALA A 278 13.95 -12.27 -6.31
C ALA A 278 14.07 -10.92 -5.60
N SER A 279 12.95 -10.19 -5.56
CA SER A 279 12.88 -8.91 -4.86
C SER A 279 12.21 -9.01 -3.49
N SER A 280 11.66 -10.18 -3.16
CA SER A 280 11.02 -10.48 -1.87
C SER A 280 10.80 -11.99 -1.73
N ILE A 281 10.42 -12.44 -0.54
CA ILE A 281 10.09 -13.85 -0.27
C ILE A 281 8.89 -14.40 -1.08
N TYR A 282 8.13 -13.54 -1.79
CA TYR A 282 6.99 -13.93 -2.62
C TYR A 282 7.19 -13.68 -4.11
N LYS A 283 8.14 -12.81 -4.47
CA LYS A 283 8.24 -12.28 -5.83
C LYS A 283 9.55 -12.70 -6.46
N VAL A 284 9.45 -13.56 -7.47
CA VAL A 284 10.58 -14.28 -8.07
C VAL A 284 10.42 -14.31 -9.57
N TRP A 285 11.50 -14.01 -10.28
CA TRP A 285 11.64 -14.15 -11.72
C TRP A 285 12.55 -15.33 -12.03
N VAL A 286 12.25 -16.02 -13.12
CA VAL A 286 13.10 -17.06 -13.69
C VAL A 286 13.28 -16.79 -15.17
N ALA A 287 14.50 -16.99 -15.66
CA ALA A 287 14.84 -16.92 -17.07
C ALA A 287 15.56 -18.20 -17.51
N GLY A 288 15.43 -18.58 -18.77
CA GLY A 288 15.99 -19.82 -19.28
C GLY A 288 15.90 -19.98 -20.79
N ASP A 289 16.07 -21.21 -21.24
CA ASP A 289 16.23 -21.54 -22.66
C ASP A 289 15.01 -21.16 -23.51
N SER A 290 15.24 -20.96 -24.81
CA SER A 290 14.25 -20.59 -25.82
C SER A 290 13.47 -19.33 -25.45
N GLY A 291 14.16 -18.31 -24.96
CA GLY A 291 13.59 -17.02 -24.58
C GLY A 291 12.58 -17.12 -23.42
N TYR A 292 12.70 -18.13 -22.56
CA TYR A 292 11.73 -18.33 -21.49
C TYR A 292 11.95 -17.33 -20.35
N ILE A 293 10.91 -16.58 -20.00
CA ILE A 293 10.88 -15.77 -18.78
C ILE A 293 9.52 -15.85 -18.10
N ALA A 294 9.53 -16.00 -16.77
CA ALA A 294 8.32 -16.07 -15.98
C ALA A 294 8.45 -15.37 -14.62
N LEU A 295 7.30 -14.95 -14.10
CA LEU A 295 7.16 -14.29 -12.82
C LEU A 295 6.22 -15.10 -11.91
N SER A 296 6.69 -15.36 -10.70
CA SER A 296 5.88 -15.81 -9.57
C SER A 296 5.57 -14.64 -8.65
N LYS A 297 4.30 -14.51 -8.23
CA LYS A 297 3.89 -13.61 -7.13
C LYS A 297 3.57 -14.36 -5.83
N LYS A 298 3.80 -15.67 -5.78
CA LYS A 298 3.53 -16.53 -4.61
C LYS A 298 4.72 -17.39 -4.17
N GLY A 299 5.94 -16.88 -4.34
CA GLY A 299 7.18 -17.51 -3.86
C GLY A 299 7.52 -18.83 -4.56
N GLY A 300 7.35 -18.88 -5.88
CA GLY A 300 7.64 -20.02 -6.75
C GLY A 300 6.51 -21.04 -6.90
N LYS A 301 5.37 -20.83 -6.23
CA LYS A 301 4.22 -21.76 -6.26
C LYS A 301 3.41 -21.70 -7.55
N ASP A 302 3.49 -20.58 -8.25
CA ASP A 302 2.89 -20.35 -9.55
C ASP A 302 3.86 -19.54 -10.41
N PHE A 303 3.86 -19.81 -11.70
CA PHE A 303 4.60 -19.01 -12.68
C PHE A 303 3.64 -18.53 -13.75
N VAL A 304 3.75 -17.25 -14.07
CA VAL A 304 3.07 -16.62 -15.19
C VAL A 304 4.15 -16.30 -16.21
N ASN A 305 4.01 -16.80 -17.44
CA ASN A 305 4.93 -16.47 -18.53
C ASN A 305 4.82 -14.98 -18.85
N GLN A 306 5.95 -14.33 -19.07
CA GLN A 306 6.01 -12.93 -19.49
C GLN A 306 6.29 -12.85 -20.99
N THR A 307 5.85 -11.77 -21.60
CA THR A 307 5.93 -11.46 -23.02
C THR A 307 6.81 -10.24 -23.20
N TYR A 308 7.38 -10.16 -24.40
CA TYR A 308 8.29 -9.12 -24.84
C TYR A 308 8.06 -8.85 -26.34
N PRO A 309 8.51 -7.71 -26.89
CA PRO A 309 8.28 -7.39 -28.28
C PRO A 309 9.10 -8.30 -29.19
N GLY A 310 8.43 -8.95 -30.15
CA GLY A 310 9.06 -9.84 -31.13
C GLY A 310 9.11 -11.30 -30.70
N GLU A 311 9.69 -12.14 -31.55
CA GLU A 311 9.98 -13.54 -31.24
C GLU A 311 11.50 -13.67 -30.99
N ILE A 312 11.87 -13.98 -29.75
CA ILE A 312 13.24 -14.29 -29.35
C ILE A 312 13.27 -15.79 -29.09
N SER A 313 14.07 -16.51 -29.88
CA SER A 313 14.28 -17.95 -29.71
C SER A 313 15.63 -18.30 -29.09
N SER A 314 16.51 -17.31 -28.91
CA SER A 314 17.79 -17.50 -28.23
C SER A 314 17.60 -17.68 -26.73
N ASP A 315 18.59 -18.26 -26.06
CA ASP A 315 18.49 -18.60 -24.64
C ASP A 315 18.72 -17.37 -23.77
N PHE A 316 17.93 -17.23 -22.69
CA PHE A 316 18.24 -16.27 -21.64
C PHE A 316 19.12 -16.92 -20.59
N HIS A 317 20.29 -16.34 -20.33
CA HIS A 317 21.25 -16.87 -19.36
C HIS A 317 21.08 -16.23 -17.99
N SER A 318 20.71 -14.95 -17.92
CA SER A 318 20.63 -14.25 -16.63
C SER A 318 19.50 -13.23 -16.58
N VAL A 319 18.81 -13.20 -15.43
CA VAL A 319 17.84 -12.16 -15.04
C VAL A 319 18.33 -11.52 -13.74
N SER A 320 18.37 -10.19 -13.71
CA SER A 320 18.76 -9.44 -12.52
C SER A 320 17.79 -8.30 -12.24
N MET A 321 17.13 -8.39 -11.10
CA MET A 321 16.16 -7.41 -10.63
C MET A 321 16.81 -6.48 -9.61
N GLY A 322 17.29 -5.31 -10.05
CA GLY A 322 17.88 -4.31 -9.14
C GLY A 322 16.87 -3.76 -8.12
N THR A 323 15.58 -3.85 -8.42
CA THR A 323 14.48 -3.65 -7.46
C THR A 323 13.30 -4.54 -7.84
N GLY A 324 12.23 -4.55 -7.03
CA GLY A 324 11.00 -5.23 -7.41
C GLY A 324 10.29 -4.69 -8.67
N PHE A 325 10.73 -3.56 -9.24
CA PHE A 325 10.14 -2.90 -10.41
C PHE A 325 11.07 -2.83 -11.62
N TYR A 326 12.37 -2.61 -11.38
CA TYR A 326 13.38 -2.42 -12.42
C TYR A 326 14.29 -3.63 -12.52
N GLY A 327 14.56 -4.09 -13.74
CA GLY A 327 15.47 -5.21 -13.97
C GLY A 327 15.82 -5.41 -15.43
N PHE A 328 16.76 -6.33 -15.66
CA PHE A 328 17.29 -6.66 -16.95
C PHE A 328 17.34 -8.17 -17.15
N VAL A 329 17.26 -8.59 -18.41
CA VAL A 329 17.47 -9.97 -18.85
C VAL A 329 18.41 -9.92 -20.02
N ILE A 330 19.32 -10.88 -20.11
CA ILE A 330 20.29 -11.01 -21.20
C ILE A 330 20.34 -12.45 -21.70
N GLY A 331 20.85 -12.62 -22.90
CA GLY A 331 21.01 -13.92 -23.53
C GLY A 331 22.01 -13.90 -24.67
N ASP A 332 21.90 -14.92 -25.52
CA ASP A 332 22.70 -15.06 -26.73
C ASP A 332 22.27 -14.08 -27.84
N ASP A 333 23.10 -13.95 -28.88
CA ASP A 333 22.87 -13.11 -30.05
C ASP A 333 22.67 -11.60 -29.73
N GLY A 334 23.28 -11.12 -28.63
CA GLY A 334 23.20 -9.73 -28.17
C GLY A 334 21.83 -9.34 -27.63
N VAL A 335 20.97 -10.32 -27.34
CA VAL A 335 19.63 -10.07 -26.82
C VAL A 335 19.70 -9.56 -25.40
N ALA A 336 19.05 -8.43 -25.16
CA ALA A 336 18.84 -7.89 -23.84
C ALA A 336 17.45 -7.24 -23.75
N LEU A 337 16.80 -7.43 -22.61
CA LEU A 337 15.52 -6.85 -22.25
C LEU A 337 15.67 -6.01 -20.99
N HIS A 338 14.84 -5.00 -20.87
CA HIS A 338 14.72 -4.17 -19.69
C HIS A 338 13.26 -4.07 -19.26
N THR A 339 13.01 -3.97 -17.96
CA THR A 339 11.69 -3.63 -17.43
C THR A 339 11.79 -2.51 -16.41
N ASP A 340 10.83 -1.59 -16.47
CA ASP A 340 10.53 -0.60 -15.42
C ASP A 340 9.20 -0.90 -14.70
N ARG A 341 8.61 -2.06 -15.00
CA ARG A 341 7.24 -2.44 -14.64
C ARG A 341 7.15 -3.90 -14.21
N GLU A 342 8.16 -4.34 -13.46
CA GLU A 342 8.21 -5.65 -12.80
C GLU A 342 8.24 -6.85 -13.78
N GLY A 343 8.45 -6.60 -15.06
CA GLY A 343 8.25 -7.60 -16.10
C GLY A 343 6.80 -8.05 -16.23
N THR A 344 5.80 -7.34 -15.68
CA THR A 344 4.40 -7.83 -15.55
C THR A 344 3.57 -7.71 -16.82
N ASP A 345 2.87 -8.80 -17.13
CA ASP A 345 1.97 -8.91 -18.28
C ASP A 345 0.46 -8.89 -17.97
N PRO A 346 -0.34 -8.29 -18.87
CA PRO A 346 0.09 -7.33 -19.90
C PRO A 346 0.73 -6.12 -19.22
N ALA A 347 1.67 -5.43 -19.88
CA ALA A 347 2.24 -4.22 -19.30
C ALA A 347 1.10 -3.26 -19.00
N THR A 348 0.79 -3.11 -17.73
CA THR A 348 -0.06 -2.04 -17.27
C THR A 348 0.78 -0.77 -17.34
N ILE A 349 1.14 -0.34 -18.55
CA ILE A 349 1.36 1.07 -18.78
C ILE A 349 0.00 1.67 -18.41
N PRO A 350 -0.09 2.59 -17.44
CA PRO A 350 -1.25 3.44 -17.37
C PRO A 350 -1.14 4.40 -18.56
N THR A 351 -1.27 3.90 -19.80
CA THR A 351 -1.79 4.73 -20.87
C THR A 351 -3.17 5.08 -20.39
N ALA A 352 -3.29 6.28 -19.82
CA ALA A 352 -4.54 6.94 -19.50
C ALA A 352 -5.53 6.54 -20.60
N ARG A 353 -6.53 5.73 -20.25
CA ARG A 353 -7.57 5.31 -21.20
C ARG A 353 -8.03 6.58 -21.91
N LYS A 354 -7.78 6.71 -23.21
CA LYS A 354 -8.20 7.92 -23.93
C LYS A 354 -9.71 7.88 -24.04
N PHE A 355 -10.38 8.80 -23.37
CA PHE A 355 -11.83 8.89 -23.42
C PHE A 355 -12.23 9.74 -24.63
N SER A 356 -13.19 9.23 -25.41
CA SER A 356 -13.74 9.94 -26.56
C SER A 356 -14.48 11.23 -26.17
N GLY A 357 -14.87 11.35 -24.89
CA GLY A 357 -15.44 12.55 -24.28
C GLY A 357 -15.97 12.29 -22.87
N PHE A 358 -16.59 13.32 -22.26
CA PHE A 358 -17.07 13.26 -20.88
C PHE A 358 -18.01 12.08 -20.58
N ARG A 359 -18.90 11.70 -21.51
CA ARG A 359 -19.87 10.62 -21.27
C ARG A 359 -19.20 9.25 -21.13
N ASP A 360 -18.22 8.98 -21.98
CA ASP A 360 -17.41 7.77 -21.96
C ASP A 360 -16.64 7.68 -20.63
N TYR A 361 -15.96 8.77 -20.27
CA TYR A 361 -15.29 8.90 -18.97
C TYR A 361 -16.25 8.72 -17.78
N ALA A 362 -17.39 9.40 -17.78
CA ALA A 362 -18.35 9.35 -16.68
C ALA A 362 -18.93 7.95 -16.50
N SER A 363 -19.18 7.21 -17.60
CA SER A 363 -19.65 5.82 -17.55
C SER A 363 -18.60 4.89 -16.91
N TYR A 364 -17.32 5.13 -17.17
CA TYR A 364 -16.21 4.39 -16.56
C TYR A 364 -15.99 4.74 -15.09
N ALA A 365 -16.01 6.03 -14.74
CA ALA A 365 -15.78 6.51 -13.38
C ALA A 365 -16.95 6.24 -12.43
N TYR A 366 -18.17 6.07 -12.95
CA TYR A 366 -19.38 5.97 -12.15
C TYR A 366 -19.39 4.83 -11.11
N PRO A 367 -19.07 3.56 -11.45
CA PRO A 367 -19.10 2.47 -10.48
C PRO A 367 -18.18 2.72 -9.28
N GLU A 368 -16.98 3.24 -9.54
CA GLU A 368 -15.98 3.59 -8.53
C GLU A 368 -16.46 4.73 -7.62
N LEU A 369 -17.01 5.79 -8.19
CA LEU A 369 -17.55 6.91 -7.42
C LEU A 369 -18.80 6.51 -6.62
N VAL A 370 -19.61 5.57 -7.12
CA VAL A 370 -20.75 5.01 -6.39
C VAL A 370 -20.28 4.18 -5.19
N GLU A 371 -19.20 3.41 -5.33
CA GLU A 371 -18.65 2.67 -4.20
C GLU A 371 -18.07 3.61 -3.14
N GLY A 372 -17.32 4.63 -3.58
CA GLY A 372 -16.86 5.71 -2.72
C GLY A 372 -18.01 6.40 -1.99
N LEU A 373 -19.11 6.70 -2.69
CA LEU A 373 -20.33 7.27 -2.11
C LEU A 373 -20.92 6.36 -1.02
N LYS A 374 -21.05 5.04 -1.27
CA LYS A 374 -21.55 4.10 -0.26
C LYS A 374 -20.67 4.12 0.98
N ASN A 375 -19.34 4.13 0.80
CA ASN A 375 -18.39 4.17 1.90
C ASN A 375 -18.48 5.47 2.69
N THR A 376 -18.60 6.61 2.01
CA THR A 376 -18.89 7.92 2.64
C THR A 376 -20.16 7.86 3.49
N LEU A 377 -21.27 7.31 2.96
CA LEU A 377 -22.53 7.20 3.70
C LEU A 377 -22.44 6.24 4.89
N LYS A 378 -21.71 5.12 4.77
CA LYS A 378 -21.46 4.17 5.86
C LYS A 378 -20.78 4.86 7.05
N ILE A 379 -19.67 5.58 6.82
CA ILE A 379 -18.96 6.27 7.92
C ILE A 379 -19.81 7.39 8.51
N ILE A 380 -20.52 8.17 7.69
CA ILE A 380 -21.40 9.25 8.16
C ILE A 380 -22.47 8.71 9.10
N TYR A 381 -23.17 7.65 8.70
CA TYR A 381 -24.26 7.08 9.48
C TYR A 381 -23.81 6.68 10.88
N ILE A 382 -22.67 5.96 10.98
CA ILE A 382 -22.15 5.50 12.27
C ILE A 382 -21.60 6.67 13.09
N SER A 383 -20.87 7.59 12.47
CA SER A 383 -20.34 8.78 13.15
C SER A 383 -21.43 9.69 13.71
N ILE A 384 -22.57 9.84 13.02
CA ILE A 384 -23.72 10.59 13.55
C ILE A 384 -24.27 9.93 14.80
N LEU A 385 -24.50 8.62 14.79
CA LEU A 385 -25.03 7.90 15.95
C LEU A 385 -24.06 7.95 17.14
N PHE A 386 -22.77 7.76 16.87
CA PHE A 386 -21.72 7.84 17.87
C PHE A 386 -21.61 9.26 18.45
N GLY A 387 -21.54 10.28 17.59
CA GLY A 387 -21.51 11.69 17.98
C GLY A 387 -22.76 12.13 18.73
N PHE A 388 -23.95 11.69 18.33
CA PHE A 388 -25.21 12.02 19.00
C PHE A 388 -25.29 11.41 20.41
N THR A 389 -24.79 10.19 20.57
CA THR A 389 -24.71 9.53 21.89
C THR A 389 -23.80 10.30 22.84
N ILE A 390 -22.62 10.74 22.36
CA ILE A 390 -21.71 11.62 23.11
C ILE A 390 -22.40 12.96 23.39
N GLY A 391 -23.03 13.54 22.36
CA GLY A 391 -23.68 14.85 22.39
C GLY A 391 -24.75 14.95 23.47
N ILE A 392 -25.68 13.99 23.51
CA ILE A 392 -26.72 13.93 24.56
C ILE A 392 -26.07 13.79 25.93
N THR A 393 -25.15 12.83 26.08
CA THR A 393 -24.54 12.52 27.38
C THR A 393 -23.81 13.73 27.95
N LEU A 394 -22.94 14.36 27.16
CA LEU A 394 -22.16 15.50 27.62
C LEU A 394 -23.00 16.78 27.73
N ALA A 395 -24.07 16.94 26.94
CA ALA A 395 -24.99 18.05 27.12
C ALA A 395 -25.69 17.97 28.48
N THR A 396 -26.13 16.76 28.89
CA THR A 396 -26.71 16.58 30.23
C THR A 396 -25.72 16.94 31.34
N PHE A 397 -24.44 16.52 31.19
CA PHE A 397 -23.38 16.88 32.13
C PHE A 397 -23.16 18.39 32.22
N LYS A 398 -23.18 19.11 31.09
CA LYS A 398 -23.06 20.56 31.09
C LYS A 398 -24.25 21.31 31.70
N THR A 399 -25.45 20.73 31.61
CA THR A 399 -26.67 21.28 32.23
C THR A 399 -26.87 20.84 33.69
N SER A 400 -26.03 19.93 34.18
CA SER A 400 -26.14 19.39 35.54
C SER A 400 -25.91 20.47 36.60
N GLN A 401 -26.69 20.41 37.68
CA GLN A 401 -26.51 21.22 38.89
C GLN A 401 -25.73 20.47 39.98
N PHE A 402 -25.03 19.40 39.63
CA PHE A 402 -24.21 18.60 40.57
C PHE A 402 -22.93 19.34 40.97
N ASN A 403 -23.04 20.15 42.02
CA ASN A 403 -21.91 20.90 42.58
C ASN A 403 -21.29 20.13 43.75
N VAL A 404 -19.99 19.87 43.67
CA VAL A 404 -19.16 19.33 44.76
C VAL A 404 -18.52 20.50 45.48
N ASN A 405 -18.78 20.61 46.79
CA ASN A 405 -18.22 21.65 47.64
C ASN A 405 -17.03 21.08 48.42
N VAL A 406 -15.83 21.56 48.14
CA VAL A 406 -14.60 21.15 48.85
C VAL A 406 -14.23 22.24 49.85
N PRO A 407 -14.10 21.95 51.15
CA PRO A 407 -13.65 22.94 52.13
C PRO A 407 -12.21 23.36 51.85
N ILE A 408 -11.98 24.68 51.76
CA ILE A 408 -10.66 25.28 51.49
C ILE A 408 -10.03 25.84 52.77
N SER A 409 -10.81 26.02 53.84
CA SER A 409 -10.31 26.51 55.12
C SER A 409 -11.00 25.82 56.28
N LEU A 410 -10.38 25.91 57.45
CA LEU A 410 -11.03 25.62 58.72
C LEU A 410 -12.29 26.49 58.89
N PRO A 411 -13.30 26.01 59.65
CA PRO A 411 -14.51 26.77 59.92
C PRO A 411 -14.18 28.09 60.64
N ASN A 412 -14.89 29.16 60.27
CA ASN A 412 -14.77 30.45 60.95
C ASN A 412 -15.29 30.36 62.40
N SER A 413 -15.16 31.45 63.17
CA SER A 413 -15.61 31.54 64.58
C SER A 413 -17.11 31.28 64.77
N GLU A 414 -17.91 31.26 63.70
CA GLU A 414 -19.34 30.95 63.68
C GLU A 414 -19.64 29.50 63.23
N GLY A 415 -18.61 28.69 62.97
CA GLY A 415 -18.73 27.29 62.56
C GLY A 415 -18.93 27.07 61.05
N ALA A 416 -18.90 28.11 60.23
CA ALA A 416 -19.13 28.02 58.79
C ALA A 416 -17.83 27.76 58.01
N TRP A 417 -17.87 26.79 57.10
CA TRP A 417 -16.75 26.41 56.24
C TRP A 417 -16.71 27.26 54.97
N ARG A 418 -15.52 27.78 54.59
CA ARG A 418 -15.31 28.35 53.26
C ARG A 418 -15.06 27.22 52.27
N THR A 419 -15.93 27.07 51.27
CA THR A 419 -15.88 25.96 50.31
C THR A 419 -15.63 26.46 48.87
N PHE A 420 -14.88 25.67 48.09
CA PHE A 420 -14.77 25.79 46.64
C PHE A 420 -15.83 24.90 46.02
N SER A 421 -16.73 25.46 45.23
CA SER A 421 -17.76 24.71 44.53
C SER A 421 -17.33 24.46 43.10
N PHE A 422 -17.25 23.19 42.68
CA PHE A 422 -17.02 22.84 41.27
C PHE A 422 -17.92 21.68 40.84
N ASN A 423 -18.22 21.63 39.55
CA ASN A 423 -19.02 20.56 38.97
C ASN A 423 -18.11 19.68 38.08
N PRO A 424 -17.70 18.48 38.54
CA PRO A 424 -16.78 17.62 37.79
C PRO A 424 -17.35 17.17 36.45
N LEU A 425 -18.66 16.91 36.36
CA LEU A 425 -19.33 16.49 35.12
C LEU A 425 -19.28 17.61 34.08
N LYS A 426 -19.62 18.83 34.51
CA LYS A 426 -19.55 20.02 33.66
C LYS A 426 -18.11 20.34 33.25
N LEU A 427 -17.14 20.17 34.15
CA LEU A 427 -15.73 20.38 33.86
C LEU A 427 -15.24 19.41 32.79
N PHE A 428 -15.48 18.10 32.96
CA PHE A 428 -15.11 17.08 31.98
C PHE A 428 -15.73 17.32 30.61
N ALA A 429 -17.04 17.57 30.57
CA ALA A 429 -17.73 17.85 29.31
C ALA A 429 -17.22 19.15 28.64
N THR A 430 -16.82 20.16 29.42
CA THR A 430 -16.23 21.40 28.89
C THR A 430 -14.86 21.15 28.30
N PHE A 431 -14.00 20.44 29.03
CA PHE A 431 -12.67 20.07 28.55
C PHE A 431 -12.73 19.27 27.24
N TYR A 432 -13.59 18.25 27.17
CA TYR A 432 -13.84 17.49 25.94
C TYR A 432 -14.25 18.41 24.79
N THR A 433 -15.29 19.24 24.98
CA THR A 433 -15.77 20.10 23.88
C THR A 433 -14.74 21.12 23.45
N ASP A 434 -13.94 21.63 24.38
CA ASP A 434 -12.91 22.63 24.09
C ASP A 434 -11.77 22.01 23.28
N ILE A 435 -11.36 20.78 23.56
CA ILE A 435 -10.35 20.09 22.75
C ILE A 435 -10.87 19.86 21.33
N PHE A 436 -12.01 19.17 21.18
CA PHE A 436 -12.44 18.69 19.87
C PHE A 436 -12.98 19.79 18.95
N ARG A 437 -13.51 20.90 19.50
CA ARG A 437 -13.97 22.05 18.69
C ARG A 437 -12.85 23.03 18.35
N ASN A 438 -11.77 23.08 19.15
CA ASN A 438 -10.67 24.02 18.94
C ASN A 438 -9.42 23.37 18.34
N THR A 439 -9.49 22.11 17.88
CA THR A 439 -8.42 21.44 17.16
C THR A 439 -8.84 21.11 15.73
N PRO A 440 -7.98 21.29 14.71
CA PRO A 440 -8.34 20.97 13.33
C PRO A 440 -8.71 19.50 13.17
N LEU A 441 -9.84 19.23 12.51
CA LEU A 441 -10.34 17.87 12.33
C LEU A 441 -9.33 16.97 11.58
N LEU A 442 -8.62 17.50 10.58
CA LEU A 442 -7.58 16.74 9.88
C LEU A 442 -6.46 16.27 10.83
N VAL A 443 -6.07 17.09 11.80
CA VAL A 443 -5.07 16.71 12.81
C VAL A 443 -5.64 15.64 13.74
N GLN A 444 -6.94 15.71 14.09
CA GLN A 444 -7.62 14.65 14.85
C GLN A 444 -7.59 13.32 14.08
N PHE A 445 -7.85 13.32 12.77
CA PHE A 445 -7.73 12.15 11.91
C PHE A 445 -6.31 11.53 11.99
N PHE A 446 -5.26 12.34 11.84
CA PHE A 446 -3.88 11.85 11.91
C PHE A 446 -3.52 11.34 13.29
N PHE A 447 -3.87 12.04 14.36
CA PHE A 447 -3.58 11.60 15.72
C PHE A 447 -4.30 10.29 16.06
N ILE A 448 -5.57 10.16 15.67
CA ILE A 448 -6.37 8.95 15.93
C ILE A 448 -5.86 7.77 15.11
N HIS A 449 -5.45 7.96 13.86
CA HIS A 449 -5.01 6.86 13.01
C HIS A 449 -3.55 6.45 13.24
N PHE A 450 -2.64 7.41 13.36
CA PHE A 450 -1.19 7.16 13.48
C PHE A 450 -0.69 7.25 14.93
N GLY A 451 -1.28 8.11 15.75
CA GLY A 451 -0.83 8.34 17.13
C GLY A 451 -1.31 7.28 18.12
N LEU A 452 -2.60 6.91 18.10
CA LEU A 452 -3.17 5.94 19.05
C LEU A 452 -2.54 4.54 18.96
N VAL A 453 -2.12 4.13 17.76
CA VAL A 453 -1.43 2.85 17.56
C VAL A 453 -0.10 2.81 18.33
N GLN A 454 0.62 3.92 18.45
CA GLN A 454 1.89 3.98 19.16
C GLN A 454 1.75 3.75 20.67
N ILE A 455 0.57 4.01 21.23
CA ILE A 455 0.25 3.77 22.64
C ILE A 455 -0.53 2.46 22.85
N GLY A 456 -0.56 1.59 21.84
CA GLY A 456 -1.17 0.27 21.90
C GLY A 456 -2.70 0.24 21.65
N ILE A 457 -3.29 1.35 21.22
CA ILE A 457 -4.72 1.41 20.87
C ILE A 457 -4.84 1.28 19.35
N ASP A 458 -5.09 0.05 18.89
CA ASP A 458 -5.43 -0.19 17.49
C ASP A 458 -6.94 -0.23 17.29
N LEU A 459 -7.43 0.51 16.30
CA LEU A 459 -8.84 0.59 15.92
C LEU A 459 -9.20 -0.44 14.83
N THR A 460 -8.41 -1.50 14.72
CA THR A 460 -8.71 -2.69 13.91
C THR A 460 -9.63 -3.61 14.72
N PHE A 461 -10.85 -3.86 14.22
CA PHE A 461 -11.85 -4.67 14.92
C PHE A 461 -11.94 -6.07 14.31
N ASP A 462 -11.38 -7.05 15.02
CA ASP A 462 -11.55 -8.51 14.83
C ASP A 462 -11.32 -9.01 13.38
N GLY A 463 -10.40 -8.39 12.65
CA GLY A 463 -10.09 -8.71 11.24
C GLY A 463 -11.18 -8.32 10.23
N THR A 464 -12.37 -7.93 10.69
CA THR A 464 -13.52 -7.53 9.85
C THR A 464 -13.45 -6.10 9.32
N PHE A 465 -12.80 -5.18 10.04
CA PHE A 465 -12.76 -3.77 9.68
C PHE A 465 -11.33 -3.25 9.54
N GLU A 466 -11.04 -2.60 8.42
CA GLU A 466 -9.78 -1.90 8.21
C GLU A 466 -9.59 -0.77 9.24
N ARG A 467 -8.37 -0.58 9.73
CA ARG A 467 -8.02 0.47 10.69
C ARG A 467 -8.50 1.86 10.25
N ALA A 468 -8.35 2.19 8.96
CA ALA A 468 -8.75 3.50 8.43
C ALA A 468 -10.25 3.76 8.57
N TYR A 469 -11.09 2.72 8.47
CA TYR A 469 -12.53 2.81 8.70
C TYR A 469 -12.85 3.15 10.15
N GLY A 470 -12.26 2.42 11.10
CA GLY A 470 -12.40 2.68 12.53
C GLY A 470 -11.93 4.08 12.92
N SER A 471 -10.74 4.48 12.45
CA SER A 471 -10.20 5.82 12.69
C SER A 471 -11.09 6.93 12.14
N ALA A 472 -11.67 6.75 10.94
CA ALA A 472 -12.57 7.74 10.36
C ALA A 472 -13.85 7.94 11.19
N ILE A 473 -14.44 6.83 11.65
CA ILE A 473 -15.64 6.87 12.49
C ILE A 473 -15.37 7.60 13.81
N VAL A 474 -14.26 7.26 14.47
CA VAL A 474 -13.87 7.82 15.76
C VAL A 474 -13.54 9.30 15.63
N ALA A 475 -12.74 9.70 14.63
CA ALA A 475 -12.40 11.10 14.40
C ALA A 475 -13.64 11.96 14.13
N LEU A 476 -14.48 11.55 13.19
CA LEU A 476 -15.71 12.28 12.85
C LEU A 476 -16.70 12.31 14.01
N GLY A 477 -16.89 11.20 14.71
CA GLY A 477 -17.87 11.12 15.79
C GLY A 477 -17.43 11.83 17.07
N LEU A 478 -16.14 11.84 17.41
CA LEU A 478 -15.63 12.64 18.53
C LEU A 478 -15.79 14.13 18.23
N ASN A 479 -15.39 14.55 17.03
CA ASN A 479 -15.53 15.94 16.59
C ASN A 479 -17.00 16.38 16.59
N SER A 480 -17.86 15.64 15.88
CA SER A 480 -19.28 15.96 15.80
C SER A 480 -19.97 15.87 17.16
N GLY A 481 -19.60 14.92 18.01
CA GLY A 481 -20.13 14.81 19.37
C GLY A 481 -19.88 16.06 20.22
N ALA A 482 -18.75 16.75 20.01
CA ALA A 482 -18.47 18.01 20.67
C ALA A 482 -19.35 19.16 20.17
N TYR A 483 -19.59 19.26 18.86
CA TYR A 483 -20.53 20.25 18.29
C TYR A 483 -21.97 19.96 18.71
N GLN A 484 -22.41 18.69 18.63
CA GLN A 484 -23.75 18.27 19.04
C GLN A 484 -24.00 18.52 20.53
N THR A 485 -23.00 18.33 21.40
CA THR A 485 -23.07 18.69 22.84
C THR A 485 -23.46 20.15 23.01
N GLU A 486 -22.79 21.06 22.29
CA GLU A 486 -23.02 22.49 22.40
C GLU A 486 -24.36 22.92 21.81
N ILE A 487 -24.77 22.29 20.72
CA ILE A 487 -26.08 22.53 20.10
C ILE A 487 -27.20 22.12 21.07
N ILE A 488 -27.16 20.89 21.60
CA ILE A 488 -28.18 20.38 22.52
C ILE A 488 -28.23 21.24 23.79
N ARG A 489 -27.07 21.54 24.39
CA ARG A 489 -26.96 22.40 25.58
C ARG A 489 -27.56 23.78 25.32
N SER A 490 -27.24 24.39 24.17
CA SER A 490 -27.75 25.73 23.81
C SER A 490 -29.26 25.72 23.58
N GLY A 491 -29.81 24.66 22.99
CA GLY A 491 -31.25 24.51 22.82
C GLY A 491 -32.02 24.34 24.13
N ILE A 492 -31.44 23.67 25.13
CA ILE A 492 -32.02 23.61 26.48
C ILE A 492 -32.00 25.00 27.14
N GLN A 493 -30.90 25.74 27.00
CA GLN A 493 -30.75 27.08 27.59
C GLN A 493 -31.55 28.17 26.88
N ALA A 494 -31.94 27.95 25.62
CA ALA A 494 -32.77 28.87 24.86
C ALA A 494 -34.21 29.00 25.43
N ILE A 495 -34.62 28.04 26.27
CA ILE A 495 -35.95 28.07 26.90
C ILE A 495 -35.91 28.97 28.14
N PRO A 496 -36.81 29.97 28.24
CA PRO A 496 -36.86 30.87 29.39
C PRO A 496 -36.98 30.10 30.72
N THR A 497 -36.19 30.49 31.72
CA THR A 497 -36.18 29.86 33.05
C THR A 497 -37.54 29.90 33.74
N GLY A 498 -38.37 30.91 33.44
CA GLY A 498 -39.75 31.00 33.94
C GLY A 498 -40.62 29.78 33.62
N GLN A 499 -40.33 29.03 32.54
CA GLN A 499 -41.03 27.77 32.25
C GLN A 499 -40.68 26.68 33.28
N MET A 500 -39.43 26.65 33.74
CA MET A 500 -38.99 25.75 34.81
C MET A 500 -39.63 26.14 36.15
N GLU A 501 -39.67 27.44 36.45
CA GLU A 501 -40.28 27.98 37.67
C GLU A 501 -41.79 27.71 37.71
N ALA A 502 -42.50 27.98 36.62
CA ALA A 502 -43.94 27.73 36.49
C ALA A 502 -44.28 26.24 36.67
N GLY A 503 -43.50 25.32 36.09
CA GLY A 503 -43.69 23.89 36.30
C GLY A 503 -43.53 23.49 37.77
N ARG A 504 -42.54 24.05 38.46
CA ARG A 504 -42.36 23.82 39.90
C ARG A 504 -43.48 24.43 40.74
N SER A 505 -44.02 25.58 40.35
CA SER A 505 -45.21 26.19 40.99
C SER A 505 -46.48 25.35 40.81
N LEU A 506 -46.58 24.58 39.72
CA LEU A 506 -47.65 23.61 39.48
C LEU A 506 -47.41 22.24 40.16
N GLY A 507 -46.35 22.12 40.98
CA GLY A 507 -46.04 20.90 41.73
C GLY A 507 -45.23 19.85 40.95
N LEU A 508 -44.76 20.15 39.74
CA LEU A 508 -43.86 19.25 39.00
C LEU A 508 -42.45 19.27 39.61
N THR A 509 -41.85 18.09 39.75
CA THR A 509 -40.43 17.96 40.09
C THR A 509 -39.55 18.46 38.93
N TYR A 510 -38.27 18.76 39.22
CA TYR A 510 -37.31 19.18 38.18
C TYR A 510 -37.27 18.22 36.99
N LEU A 511 -37.24 16.90 37.24
CA LEU A 511 -37.22 15.89 36.18
C LEU A 511 -38.55 15.85 35.41
N GLN A 512 -39.68 16.04 36.09
CA GLN A 512 -40.98 16.11 35.43
C GLN A 512 -41.10 17.35 34.55
N THR A 513 -40.69 18.53 35.03
CA THR A 513 -40.67 19.77 34.26
C THR A 513 -39.69 19.68 33.09
N MET A 514 -38.50 19.11 33.31
CA MET A 514 -37.50 18.89 32.26
C MET A 514 -38.06 17.98 31.17
N ARG A 515 -38.67 16.84 31.51
CA ARG A 515 -39.19 15.86 30.55
C ARG A 515 -40.43 16.33 29.80
N HIS A 516 -41.39 16.97 30.47
CA HIS A 516 -42.70 17.27 29.90
C HIS A 516 -42.81 18.71 29.35
N VAL A 517 -42.01 19.65 29.86
CA VAL A 517 -42.09 21.06 29.46
C VAL A 517 -40.86 21.46 28.63
N ILE A 518 -39.66 21.29 29.17
CA ILE A 518 -38.43 21.84 28.57
C ILE A 518 -37.95 21.00 27.37
N MET A 519 -37.69 19.71 27.56
CA MET A 519 -37.11 18.85 26.51
C MET A 519 -37.91 18.80 25.20
N PRO A 520 -39.25 18.72 25.20
CA PRO A 520 -40.03 18.73 23.96
C PRO A 520 -39.86 20.03 23.15
N GLN A 521 -39.64 21.15 23.82
CA GLN A 521 -39.35 22.45 23.17
C GLN A 521 -37.89 22.49 22.72
N ALA A 522 -36.95 22.04 23.56
CA ALA A 522 -35.51 22.08 23.30
C ALA A 522 -35.17 21.24 22.06
N ILE A 523 -35.73 20.02 21.95
CA ILE A 523 -35.53 19.15 20.79
C ILE A 523 -35.91 19.87 19.49
N ARG A 524 -37.02 20.62 19.47
CA ARG A 524 -37.47 21.33 18.27
C ARG A 524 -36.57 22.52 17.92
N ILE A 525 -35.96 23.17 18.91
CA ILE A 525 -34.95 24.23 18.71
C ILE A 525 -33.63 23.65 18.15
N VAL A 526 -33.29 22.43 18.56
CA VAL A 526 -32.01 21.76 18.27
C VAL A 526 -31.98 21.05 16.91
N ILE A 527 -33.13 20.63 16.38
CA ILE A 527 -33.19 19.90 15.10
C ILE A 527 -32.58 20.67 13.92
N PRO A 528 -32.89 21.97 13.69
CA PRO A 528 -32.26 22.75 12.60
C PRO A 528 -30.71 22.76 12.68
N PRO A 529 -30.08 23.16 13.80
CA PRO A 529 -28.61 23.15 13.88
C PRO A 529 -28.00 21.74 13.86
N LEU A 530 -28.67 20.69 14.36
CA LEU A 530 -28.20 19.30 14.19
C LEU A 530 -28.20 18.86 12.73
N GLY A 531 -29.18 19.31 11.95
CA GLY A 531 -29.20 19.06 10.51
C GLY A 531 -28.04 19.73 9.79
N ASN A 532 -27.73 20.99 10.13
CA ASN A 532 -26.56 21.69 9.60
C ASN A 532 -25.25 20.97 9.97
N GLU A 533 -25.15 20.47 11.21
CA GLU A 533 -24.00 19.67 11.64
C GLU A 533 -23.89 18.36 10.85
N THR A 534 -25.01 17.72 10.52
CA THR A 534 -25.03 16.52 9.67
C THR A 534 -24.52 16.82 8.25
N ILE A 535 -24.88 17.97 7.69
CA ILE A 535 -24.35 18.44 6.40
C ILE A 535 -22.83 18.69 6.50
N ASN A 536 -22.37 19.33 7.58
CA ASN A 536 -20.94 19.54 7.82
C ASN A 536 -20.18 18.22 7.93
N LEU A 537 -20.76 17.20 8.58
CA LEU A 537 -20.15 15.88 8.70
C LEU A 537 -19.95 15.23 7.33
N VAL A 538 -20.92 15.39 6.41
CA VAL A 538 -20.77 14.93 5.01
C VAL A 538 -19.59 15.62 4.33
N LEU A 539 -19.45 16.94 4.47
CA LEU A 539 -18.35 17.68 3.86
C LEU A 539 -16.99 17.30 4.47
N ASN A 540 -16.95 17.15 5.79
CA ASN A 540 -15.76 16.81 6.56
C ASN A 540 -15.32 15.35 6.38
N SER A 541 -16.21 14.47 5.92
CA SER A 541 -15.86 13.07 5.63
C SER A 541 -14.77 12.93 4.56
N SER A 542 -14.61 13.94 3.69
CA SER A 542 -13.54 13.99 2.68
C SER A 542 -12.14 13.97 3.28
N LEU A 543 -11.98 14.40 4.54
CA LEU A 543 -10.70 14.35 5.27
C LEU A 543 -10.27 12.91 5.57
N ALA A 544 -11.19 11.94 5.59
CA ALA A 544 -10.84 10.53 5.75
C ALA A 544 -9.94 10.02 4.60
N SER A 545 -10.00 10.66 3.42
CA SER A 545 -9.07 10.34 2.32
C SER A 545 -7.60 10.55 2.68
N ALA A 546 -7.29 11.43 3.65
CA ALA A 546 -5.92 11.71 4.08
C ALA A 546 -5.29 10.57 4.89
N ILE A 547 -6.11 9.73 5.54
CA ILE A 547 -5.65 8.52 6.23
C ILE A 547 -5.83 7.26 5.39
N GLY A 548 -6.04 7.42 4.08
CA GLY A 548 -6.14 6.31 3.13
C GLY A 548 -7.50 5.63 3.05
N TYR A 549 -8.52 6.07 3.78
CA TYR A 549 -9.86 5.47 3.71
C TYR A 549 -10.51 5.73 2.34
N GLY A 550 -11.04 4.67 1.71
CA GLY A 550 -11.70 4.67 0.40
C GLY A 550 -13.10 5.28 0.41
N GLU A 551 -13.22 6.56 0.76
CA GLU A 551 -14.45 7.34 0.56
C GLU A 551 -14.44 8.10 -0.78
N LEU A 552 -15.53 8.79 -1.12
CA LEU A 552 -15.73 9.46 -2.41
C LEU A 552 -14.55 10.31 -2.91
N THR A 553 -13.92 11.14 -2.06
CA THR A 553 -12.74 11.94 -2.46
C THR A 553 -11.53 11.04 -2.75
N ARG A 554 -11.31 9.98 -1.96
CA ARG A 554 -10.22 9.01 -2.19
C ARG A 554 -10.42 8.22 -3.49
N HIS A 555 -11.64 7.75 -3.78
CA HIS A 555 -11.95 7.10 -5.05
C HIS A 555 -11.72 8.05 -6.24
N GLY A 556 -12.08 9.34 -6.10
CA GLY A 556 -11.71 10.36 -7.08
C GLY A 556 -10.20 10.47 -7.29
N LYS A 557 -9.39 10.52 -6.22
CA LYS A 557 -7.91 10.54 -6.33
C LYS A 557 -7.37 9.29 -7.02
N LEU A 558 -7.92 8.11 -6.71
CA LEU A 558 -7.52 6.84 -7.35
C LEU A 558 -7.86 6.82 -8.84
N LEU A 559 -9.05 7.32 -9.21
CA LEU A 559 -9.44 7.48 -10.60
C LEU A 559 -8.49 8.43 -11.35
N ILE A 560 -8.10 9.55 -10.74
CA ILE A 560 -7.13 10.47 -11.35
C ILE A 560 -5.77 9.80 -11.53
N SER A 561 -5.30 9.02 -10.54
CA SER A 561 -3.99 8.35 -10.64
C SER A 561 -3.93 7.31 -11.76
N ILE A 562 -5.06 6.76 -12.20
CA ILE A 562 -5.10 5.77 -13.28
C ILE A 562 -5.57 6.35 -14.63
N THR A 563 -6.39 7.42 -14.63
CA THR A 563 -6.96 8.00 -15.87
C THR A 563 -6.33 9.33 -16.26
N PHE A 564 -5.65 10.02 -15.35
CA PHE A 564 -5.15 11.40 -15.51
C PHE A 564 -6.22 12.46 -15.86
N GLU A 565 -7.51 12.09 -15.89
CA GLU A 565 -8.65 12.97 -16.22
C GLU A 565 -9.09 13.84 -15.03
N THR A 566 -8.20 14.74 -14.61
CA THR A 566 -8.37 15.55 -13.39
C THR A 566 -9.63 16.41 -13.40
N PHE A 567 -9.90 17.10 -14.51
CA PHE A 567 -11.05 18.00 -14.61
C PHE A 567 -12.38 17.26 -14.50
N TRP A 568 -12.55 16.18 -15.26
CA TRP A 568 -13.79 15.40 -15.26
C TRP A 568 -14.00 14.65 -13.95
N THR A 569 -12.92 14.10 -13.35
CA THR A 569 -13.03 13.40 -12.07
C THR A 569 -13.51 14.33 -10.97
N TRP A 570 -12.86 15.50 -10.80
CA TRP A 570 -13.25 16.45 -9.76
C TRP A 570 -14.62 17.06 -10.02
N GLY A 571 -15.01 17.26 -11.28
CA GLY A 571 -16.36 17.66 -11.66
C GLY A 571 -17.41 16.64 -11.17
N LEU A 572 -17.17 15.35 -11.38
CA LEU A 572 -18.07 14.30 -10.89
C LEU A 572 -18.09 14.23 -9.36
N VAL A 573 -16.94 14.22 -8.69
CA VAL A 573 -16.87 14.20 -7.22
C VAL A 573 -17.65 15.39 -6.61
N LEU A 574 -17.49 16.59 -7.17
CA LEU A 574 -18.25 17.78 -6.77
C LEU A 574 -19.76 17.57 -6.94
N LEU A 575 -20.20 17.06 -8.09
CA LEU A 575 -21.62 16.78 -8.35
C LEU A 575 -22.19 15.74 -7.38
N PHE A 576 -21.42 14.72 -7.01
CA PHE A 576 -21.83 13.73 -6.03
C PHE A 576 -21.99 14.36 -4.64
N TYR A 577 -21.00 15.09 -4.13
CA TYR A 577 -21.12 15.79 -2.83
C TYR A 577 -22.27 16.80 -2.84
N PHE A 578 -22.42 17.58 -3.91
CA PHE A 578 -23.53 18.51 -4.06
C PHE A 578 -24.87 17.78 -4.04
N SER A 579 -25.00 16.66 -4.74
CA SER A 579 -26.24 15.86 -4.75
C SER A 579 -26.62 15.36 -3.37
N ILE A 580 -25.65 14.88 -2.57
CA ILE A 580 -25.89 14.42 -1.20
C ILE A 580 -26.32 15.60 -0.31
N THR A 581 -25.48 16.64 -0.25
CA THR A 581 -25.68 17.78 0.64
C THR A 581 -26.94 18.56 0.30
N TYR A 582 -27.25 18.72 -0.99
CA TYR A 582 -28.47 19.36 -1.46
C TYR A 582 -29.72 18.54 -1.11
N THR A 583 -29.68 17.22 -1.30
CA THR A 583 -30.78 16.32 -0.92
C THR A 583 -31.03 16.40 0.59
N LEU A 584 -29.96 16.30 1.39
CA LEU A 584 -30.03 16.42 2.84
C LEU A 584 -30.56 17.78 3.30
N THR A 585 -30.13 18.87 2.67
CA THR A 585 -30.62 20.24 2.93
C THR A 585 -32.13 20.35 2.70
N ASN A 586 -32.65 19.73 1.64
CA ASN A 586 -34.09 19.77 1.37
C ASN A 586 -34.90 18.91 2.35
N ILE A 587 -34.37 17.74 2.72
CA ILE A 587 -34.96 16.90 3.79
C ILE A 587 -35.02 17.69 5.09
N LEU A 588 -33.94 18.40 5.44
CA LEU A 588 -33.87 19.24 6.62
C LEU A 588 -34.89 20.38 6.57
N LYS A 589 -34.96 21.14 5.47
CA LYS A 589 -35.97 22.21 5.28
C LYS A 589 -37.41 21.69 5.41
N TYR A 590 -37.67 20.48 4.93
CA TYR A 590 -38.97 19.85 5.10
C TYR A 590 -39.25 19.51 6.57
N ALA A 591 -38.28 18.90 7.27
CA ALA A 591 -38.38 18.60 8.69
C ALA A 591 -38.58 19.87 9.53
N GLU A 592 -37.80 20.92 9.29
CA GLU A 592 -37.89 22.23 9.93
C GLU A 592 -39.30 22.83 9.79
N ARG A 593 -39.87 22.84 8.58
CA ARG A 593 -41.22 23.37 8.34
C ARG A 593 -42.28 22.60 9.12
N LYS A 594 -42.15 21.27 9.21
CA LYS A 594 -43.11 20.42 9.94
C LYS A 594 -43.00 20.57 11.46
N LEU A 595 -41.81 20.93 11.96
CA LEU A 595 -41.50 21.04 13.39
C LEU A 595 -41.54 22.48 13.91
N LYS A 596 -41.76 23.47 13.05
CA LYS A 596 -41.88 24.90 13.40
C LYS A 596 -42.97 25.10 14.45
N ILE A 597 -42.63 25.81 15.53
CA ILE A 597 -43.57 26.16 16.60
C ILE A 597 -43.99 27.63 16.39
N PRO A 598 -45.28 27.92 16.16
CA PRO A 598 -45.76 29.30 16.17
C PRO A 598 -45.54 29.92 17.57
N GLY A 599 -44.88 31.08 17.64
CA GLY A 599 -44.70 31.84 18.89
C GLY A 599 -43.43 31.53 19.70
N LEU A 600 -42.67 30.46 19.41
CA LEU A 600 -41.28 30.35 19.83
C LEU A 600 -40.42 30.93 18.69
N GLY A 601 -39.94 32.16 18.85
CA GLY A 601 -39.22 32.91 17.83
C GLY A 601 -38.02 32.16 17.26
N ILE A 602 -38.20 31.55 16.09
CA ILE A 602 -37.13 31.21 15.14
C ILE A 602 -37.65 31.58 13.74
N GLY A 603 -37.83 32.87 13.54
CA GLY A 603 -38.33 33.45 12.31
C GLY A 603 -38.19 34.95 12.34
N GLY A 604 -36.95 35.44 12.26
CA GLY A 604 -36.71 36.75 11.67
C GLY A 604 -37.01 36.61 10.17
N GLU A 605 -38.26 36.81 9.78
CA GLU A 605 -38.58 37.28 8.44
C GLU A 605 -38.57 38.82 8.52
N THR A 606 -37.48 39.40 8.04
CA THR A 606 -37.44 40.75 7.45
C THR A 606 -37.10 40.59 5.98
#